data_AF-A0A969W2C0-F1
#
_entry.id   AF-A0A969W2C0-F1
#
_cell.length_a   1.000
_cell.length_b   1.000
_cell.length_c   1.000
_cell.angle_alpha   90.00
_cell.angle_beta   90.00
_cell.angle_gamma   90.00
#
_symmetry.space_group_name_H-M   'P 1'
#
loop_
_entity.id
_entity.type
_entity.pdbx_description
1 polymer ?
#
loop_
_entity_poly.entity_id
_entity_poly.type
_entity_poly.pdbx_seq_one_letter_code
_entity_poly.pdbx_strand_id
1 'polypeptide(L)'
;SGALLEVVLPWLDRWIDPHDPIAHPVILVSGDVLKTVLGIPASPIIGELLTAIRLAQVDGIVQDRETAIVYAHKLYQSSHQYPTNSQGNL
;
A
#
# COMPACT_ATOMS: atom_id res chain seq x y z
N SER A 1 3.51 -18.89 31.08
CA SER A 1 2.54 -18.37 32.07
C SER A 1 1.21 -18.10 31.36
N GLY A 2 0.08 -18.13 32.07
CA GLY A 2 -1.24 -17.85 31.48
C GLY A 2 -1.37 -16.47 30.82
N ALA A 3 -0.62 -15.48 31.30
CA ALA A 3 -0.59 -14.12 30.76
C ALA A 3 -0.18 -14.03 29.26
N LEU A 4 0.63 -14.97 28.75
CA LEU A 4 0.98 -14.98 27.32
C LEU A 4 -0.19 -15.45 26.45
N LEU A 5 -1.01 -16.37 26.95
CA LEU A 5 -2.19 -16.85 26.23
C LEU A 5 -3.24 -15.72 26.10
N GLU A 6 -3.46 -14.96 27.17
CA GLU A 6 -4.41 -13.83 27.17
C GLU A 6 -4.02 -12.73 26.15
N VAL A 7 -2.72 -12.51 25.92
CA VAL A 7 -2.25 -11.53 24.93
C VAL A 7 -2.33 -12.06 23.50
N VAL A 8 -2.08 -13.36 23.28
CA VAL A 8 -2.01 -13.95 21.93
C VAL A 8 -3.38 -14.32 21.38
N LEU A 9 -4.32 -14.77 22.22
CA LEU A 9 -5.63 -15.27 21.77
C LEU A 9 -6.38 -14.29 20.86
N PRO A 10 -6.49 -12.98 21.18
CA PRO A 10 -7.15 -12.03 20.28
C PRO A 10 -6.49 -11.94 18.89
N TRP A 11 -5.17 -12.07 18.80
CA TRP A 11 -4.47 -12.05 17.50
C TRP A 11 -4.66 -13.35 16.72
N LEU A 12 -4.73 -14.48 17.42
CA LEU A 12 -5.00 -15.78 16.80
C LEU A 12 -6.43 -15.83 16.23
N ASP A 13 -7.41 -15.34 16.99
CA ASP A 13 -8.81 -15.28 16.54
C ASP A 13 -8.94 -14.46 15.25
N ARG A 14 -8.28 -13.30 15.20
CA ARG A 14 -8.20 -12.45 14.00
C ARG A 14 -7.50 -13.13 12.84
N TRP A 15 -6.43 -13.89 13.11
CA TRP A 15 -5.71 -14.61 12.05
C TRP A 15 -6.61 -15.67 11.39
N ILE A 16 -7.45 -16.37 12.15
CA ILE A 16 -8.29 -17.46 11.65
C ILE A 16 -9.53 -16.93 10.89
N ASP A 17 -10.05 -15.75 11.25
CA ASP A 17 -11.19 -15.15 10.56
C ASP A 17 -10.80 -14.64 9.16
N PRO A 18 -11.27 -15.28 8.06
CA PRO A 18 -10.92 -14.85 6.70
C PRO A 18 -11.50 -13.49 6.31
N HIS A 19 -12.39 -12.91 7.12
CA HIS A 19 -12.95 -11.58 6.90
C HIS A 19 -12.26 -10.50 7.74
N ASP A 20 -11.28 -10.86 8.58
CA ASP A 20 -10.57 -9.88 9.40
C ASP A 20 -9.77 -8.93 8.50
N PRO A 21 -10.04 -7.61 8.54
CA PRO A 21 -9.43 -6.65 7.63
C PRO A 21 -7.97 -6.32 7.97
N ILE A 22 -7.43 -6.82 9.08
CA ILE A 22 -6.02 -6.67 9.44
C ILE A 22 -5.23 -7.92 9.03
N ALA A 23 -5.79 -9.12 9.27
CA ALA A 23 -5.14 -10.39 8.90
C ALA A 23 -5.32 -10.75 7.42
N HIS A 24 -6.51 -10.50 6.86
CA HIS A 24 -6.86 -10.78 5.47
C HIS A 24 -7.40 -9.54 4.73
N PRO A 25 -6.67 -8.41 4.68
CA PRO A 25 -7.21 -7.22 4.05
C PRO A 25 -7.56 -7.46 2.57
N VAL A 26 -8.61 -6.81 2.10
CA VAL A 26 -9.07 -6.92 0.70
C VAL A 26 -8.06 -6.26 -0.24
N ILE A 27 -7.83 -6.85 -1.41
CA ILE A 27 -6.99 -6.24 -2.44
C ILE A 27 -7.77 -5.10 -3.11
N LEU A 28 -7.37 -3.85 -2.87
CA LEU A 28 -8.05 -2.67 -3.41
C LEU A 28 -7.69 -2.39 -4.89
N VAL A 29 -6.43 -2.66 -5.26
CA VAL A 29 -5.89 -2.47 -6.62
C VAL A 29 -4.88 -3.56 -6.96
N SER A 30 -4.75 -3.91 -8.24
CA SER A 30 -3.71 -4.84 -8.73
C SER A 30 -2.53 -4.10 -9.35
N GLY A 31 -1.40 -4.79 -9.53
CA GLY A 31 -0.24 -4.24 -10.22
C GLY A 31 -0.55 -3.82 -11.67
N ASP A 32 -1.42 -4.55 -12.38
CA ASP A 32 -1.84 -4.19 -13.74
C ASP A 32 -2.60 -2.87 -13.77
N VAL A 33 -3.45 -2.64 -12.77
CA VAL A 33 -4.14 -1.36 -12.60
C VAL A 33 -3.13 -0.25 -12.37
N LEU A 34 -2.16 -0.45 -11.46
CA LEU A 34 -1.14 0.56 -11.18
C LEU A 34 -0.29 0.90 -12.40
N LYS A 35 0.16 -0.09 -13.17
CA LYS A 35 0.88 0.14 -14.43
C LYS A 35 0.06 1.00 -15.39
N THR A 36 -1.22 0.70 -15.53
CA THR A 36 -2.13 1.39 -16.45
C THR A 36 -2.38 2.83 -16.02
N VAL A 37 -2.72 3.07 -14.74
CA VAL A 37 -3.08 4.42 -14.26
C VAL A 37 -1.87 5.33 -14.09
N LEU A 38 -0.70 4.77 -13.74
CA LEU A 38 0.55 5.53 -13.61
C LEU A 38 1.30 5.67 -14.94
N GLY A 39 0.97 4.87 -15.95
CA GLY A 39 1.67 4.87 -17.24
C GLY A 39 3.12 4.36 -17.15
N ILE A 40 3.41 3.45 -16.20
CA ILE A 40 4.76 2.94 -15.97
C ILE A 40 4.88 1.45 -16.28
N PRO A 41 6.05 0.98 -16.76
CA PRO A 41 6.28 -0.43 -17.04
C PRO A 41 6.36 -1.25 -15.74
N ALA A 42 6.29 -2.57 -15.90
CA ALA A 42 6.56 -3.50 -14.79
C ALA A 42 7.94 -3.23 -14.20
N SER A 43 7.98 -2.91 -12.90
CA SER A 43 9.16 -2.43 -12.21
C SER A 43 9.02 -2.62 -10.69
N PRO A 44 10.12 -2.65 -9.91
CA PRO A 44 10.07 -2.84 -8.45
C PRO A 44 9.15 -1.85 -7.73
N ILE A 45 9.09 -0.61 -8.21
CA ILE A 45 8.26 0.44 -7.61
C ILE A 45 6.75 0.09 -7.62
N ILE A 46 6.27 -0.74 -8.55
CA ILE A 46 4.87 -1.23 -8.51
C ILE A 46 4.65 -2.05 -7.24
N GLY A 47 5.59 -2.93 -6.86
CA GLY A 47 5.50 -3.72 -5.64
C GLY A 47 5.60 -2.88 -4.37
N GLU A 48 6.46 -1.86 -4.39
CA GLU A 48 6.58 -0.89 -3.30
C GLU A 48 5.28 -0.10 -3.10
N LEU A 49 4.66 0.37 -4.19
CA LEU A 49 3.38 1.07 -4.13
C LEU A 49 2.26 0.17 -3.61
N LEU A 50 2.18 -1.10 -4.06
CA LEU A 50 1.20 -2.07 -3.54
C LEU A 50 1.39 -2.30 -2.03
N THR A 51 2.63 -2.38 -1.58
CA THR A 51 2.96 -2.54 -0.15
C THR A 51 2.54 -1.30 0.65
N ALA A 52 2.83 -0.09 0.14
CA ALA A 52 2.45 1.15 0.78
C ALA A 52 0.93 1.34 0.87
N ILE A 53 0.19 0.96 -0.18
CA ILE A 53 -1.28 0.95 -0.17
C ILE A 53 -1.81 -0.01 0.90
N ARG A 54 -1.19 -1.18 1.04
CA ARG A 54 -1.60 -2.18 2.02
C ARG A 54 -1.43 -1.69 3.46
N LEU A 55 -0.32 -1.03 3.76
CA LEU A 55 -0.09 -0.42 5.07
C LEU A 55 -1.11 0.71 5.33
N ALA A 56 -1.30 1.60 4.35
CA ALA A 56 -2.29 2.67 4.44
C ALA A 56 -3.72 2.15 4.61
N GLN A 57 -4.02 0.96 4.10
CA GLN A 57 -5.31 0.29 4.30
C GLN A 57 -5.49 -0.20 5.73
N VAL A 58 -4.46 -0.83 6.31
CA VAL A 58 -4.48 -1.25 7.72
C VAL A 58 -4.63 -0.04 8.64
N ASP A 59 -4.02 1.09 8.29
CA ASP A 59 -4.12 2.35 9.03
C ASP A 59 -5.45 3.12 8.80
N GLY A 60 -6.32 2.62 7.92
CA GLY A 60 -7.60 3.25 7.59
C GLY A 60 -7.52 4.51 6.70
N ILE A 61 -6.34 4.82 6.16
CA ILE A 61 -6.10 5.96 5.27
C ILE A 61 -6.66 5.70 3.87
N VAL A 62 -6.62 4.44 3.42
CA VAL A 62 -7.06 4.00 2.09
C VAL A 62 -8.04 2.85 2.25
N GLN A 63 -9.30 3.02 1.86
CA GLN A 63 -10.34 1.99 2.09
C GLN A 63 -11.03 1.49 0.82
N ASP A 64 -10.75 2.10 -0.32
CA ASP A 64 -11.36 1.74 -1.59
C ASP A 64 -10.37 1.88 -2.75
N ARG A 65 -10.82 1.45 -3.93
CA ARG A 65 -10.04 1.49 -5.16
C ARG A 65 -9.62 2.90 -5.56
N GLU A 66 -10.50 3.89 -5.41
CA GLU A 66 -10.26 5.25 -5.88
C GLU A 66 -9.20 5.94 -5.01
N THR A 67 -9.37 5.87 -3.69
CA THR A 67 -8.40 6.37 -2.71
C THR A 67 -7.05 5.69 -2.85
N ALA A 68 -7.00 4.39 -3.17
CA ALA A 68 -5.75 3.68 -3.45
C ALA A 68 -5.01 4.20 -4.69
N ILE A 69 -5.73 4.50 -5.77
CA ILE A 69 -5.15 5.07 -6.99
C ILE A 69 -4.62 6.49 -6.71
N VAL A 70 -5.40 7.33 -6.04
CA VAL A 70 -4.97 8.69 -5.65
C VAL A 70 -3.72 8.64 -4.77
N TYR A 71 -3.69 7.74 -3.80
CA TYR A 71 -2.55 7.53 -2.91
C TYR A 71 -1.30 7.09 -3.69
N ALA A 72 -1.44 6.16 -4.64
CA ALA A 72 -0.35 5.71 -5.50
C ALA A 72 0.24 6.84 -6.34
N HIS A 73 -0.58 7.70 -6.95
CA HIS A 73 -0.11 8.86 -7.71
C HIS A 73 0.71 9.81 -6.85
N LYS A 74 0.21 10.14 -5.63
CA LYS A 74 0.93 11.02 -4.70
C LYS A 74 2.29 10.46 -4.33
N LEU A 75 2.37 9.18 -3.96
CA LEU A 75 3.63 8.53 -3.61
C LEU A 75 4.60 8.46 -4.78
N TYR A 76 4.11 8.12 -5.97
CA TYR A 76 4.92 8.04 -7.17
C TYR A 76 5.51 9.40 -7.57
N GLN A 77 4.72 10.47 -7.47
CA GLN A 77 5.19 11.84 -7.71
C GLN A 77 6.25 12.25 -6.69
N SER A 78 6.01 12.00 -5.40
CA SER A 78 6.97 12.34 -4.34
C SER A 78 8.31 11.60 -4.47
N SER A 79 8.31 10.36 -4.97
CA SER A 79 9.55 9.61 -5.22
C SER A 79 10.32 10.09 -6.46
N HIS A 80 9.65 10.77 -7.39
CA HIS A 80 10.22 11.30 -8.63
C HIS A 80 10.47 12.82 -8.58
N GLN A 81 10.05 13.50 -7.52
CA GLN A 81 10.32 14.91 -7.29
C GLN A 81 11.71 15.11 -6.65
N TYR A 82 12.76 14.59 -7.30
CA TYR A 82 14.09 15.20 -7.18
C TYR A 82 14.12 16.41 -8.13
N PRO A 83 14.55 17.60 -7.68
CA PRO A 83 14.74 18.71 -8.58
C PRO A 83 15.89 18.35 -9.53
N THR A 84 15.56 18.01 -10.78
CA THR A 84 16.51 18.13 -11.88
C THR A 84 16.80 19.61 -12.08
N ASN A 85 17.72 20.13 -11.26
CA ASN A 85 18.43 21.36 -11.55
C ASN A 85 19.39 21.09 -12.72
N SER A 86 18.82 20.87 -13.90
CA SER A 86 19.52 21.03 -15.17
C SER A 86 18.96 22.29 -15.82
N GLN A 87 19.23 23.44 -15.19
CA GLN A 87 19.47 24.63 -15.99
C GLN A 87 20.82 24.43 -16.67
N GLY A 88 20.80 23.73 -17.80
CA GLY A 88 21.71 24.06 -18.88
C GLY A 88 21.29 25.43 -19.38
N ASN A 89 21.94 26.47 -18.88
CA ASN A 89 21.88 27.78 -19.50
C ASN A 89 23.30 28.34 -19.55
N LEU A 90 23.77 28.50 -20.80
CA LEU A 90 25.01 29.10 -21.31
C LEU A 90 26.27 28.24 -21.24
#